data_AF-A0A510XVM6-F1
#
_entry.id   AF-A0A510XVM6-F1
#
_cell.length_a   1.000
_cell.length_b   1.000
_cell.length_c   1.000
_cell.angle_alpha   90.00
_cell.angle_beta   90.00
_cell.angle_gamma   90.00
#
_symmetry.space_group_name_H-M   'P 1'
#
loop_
_entity.id
_entity.type
_entity.pdbx_description
1 polymer ?
#
loop_
_entity_poly.entity_id
_entity_poly.type
_entity_poly.pdbx_seq_one_letter_code
_entity_poly.pdbx_strand_id
1 'polypeptide(L)' 'MNTSTFFENLKRYAAVLVFFTAINLITSPNNLWVVWPALGMGIALLKDLLDLTSSKRCG' A
#
# COMPACT_ATOMS: atom_id res chain seq x y z
N MET A 1 7.35 -9.90 -13.44
CA MET A 1 6.00 -9.64 -12.89
C MET A 1 5.19 -8.89 -13.93
N ASN A 2 4.00 -9.38 -14.31
CA ASN A 2 3.13 -8.67 -15.24
C ASN A 2 2.60 -7.39 -14.58
N THR A 3 2.45 -6.29 -15.32
CA THR A 3 1.96 -5.01 -14.78
C THR A 3 0.62 -5.16 -14.05
N SER A 4 -0.21 -6.11 -14.45
CA SER A 4 -1.50 -6.41 -13.82
C SER A 4 -1.42 -6.88 -12.37
N THR A 5 -0.41 -7.67 -11.95
CA THR A 5 -0.30 -8.11 -10.54
C THR A 5 0.10 -6.96 -9.62
N PHE A 6 0.98 -6.06 -10.07
CA PHE A 6 1.31 -4.85 -9.33
C PHE A 6 0.06 -3.98 -9.09
N PHE A 7 -0.77 -3.78 -10.12
CA PHE A 7 -2.01 -3.02 -9.99
C PHE A 7 -3.03 -3.68 -9.06
N GLU A 8 -3.13 -5.01 -9.05
CA GLU A 8 -3.98 -5.72 -8.08
C GLU A 8 -3.51 -5.52 -6.64
N ASN A 9 -2.21 -5.66 -6.39
CA ASN A 9 -1.63 -5.43 -5.07
C ASN A 9 -1.83 -3.97 -4.64
N LEU A 10 -1.56 -3.00 -5.51
CA LEU A 10 -1.82 -1.58 -5.27
C LEU A 10 -3.29 -1.31 -4.89
N LYS A 11 -4.23 -1.92 -5.61
CA LYS A 11 -5.67 -1.79 -5.30
C LYS A 11 -6.00 -2.36 -3.93
N ARG A 12 -5.44 -3.52 -3.58
CA ARG A 12 -5.59 -4.12 -2.24
C ARG A 12 -5.05 -3.21 -1.15
N TYR A 13 -3.82 -2.70 -1.30
CA TYR A 13 -3.21 -1.79 -0.33
C TYR A 13 -4.03 -0.50 -0.18
N ALA A 14 -4.51 0.09 -1.28
CA ALA A 14 -5.34 1.29 -1.24
C ALA A 14 -6.68 1.04 -0.50
N ALA A 15 -7.36 -0.08 -0.76
CA ALA A 15 -8.61 -0.43 -0.08
C ALA A 15 -8.42 -0.58 1.43
N VAL A 16 -7.33 -1.24 1.85
CA VAL A 16 -7.00 -1.43 3.27
C VAL A 16 -6.66 -0.10 3.94
N LEU A 17 -5.91 0.79 3.28
CA LEU A 17 -5.61 2.13 3.81
C LEU A 17 -6.85 2.99 3.99
N VAL A 18 -7.77 2.98 3.02
CA VAL A 18 -9.05 3.71 3.13
C VAL A 18 -9.86 3.18 4.31
N PHE A 19 -9.92 1.86 4.49
CA PHE A 19 -10.60 1.24 5.62
C PHE A 19 -10.00 1.65 6.97
N PHE A 20 -8.67 1.58 7.12
CA PHE A 20 -8.00 2.03 8.34
C PHE A 20 -8.16 3.54 8.58
N THR A 21 -8.19 4.34 7.51
CA THR A 21 -8.42 5.79 7.61
C THR A 21 -9.83 6.07 8.14
N ALA A 22 -10.84 5.35 7.66
CA ALA A 22 -12.20 5.43 8.17
C ALA A 22 -12.28 5.03 9.65
N ILE A 23 -11.65 3.92 10.05
CA ILE A 23 -11.59 3.51 11.46
C ILE A 23 -10.89 4.59 12.29
N ASN A 24 -9.77 5.12 11.83
CA ASN A 24 -9.02 6.15 12.54
C ASN A 24 -9.86 7.41 12.79
N LEU A 25 -10.62 7.85 11.79
CA LEU A 25 -11.55 8.98 11.93
C LEU A 25 -12.71 8.70 12.90
N ILE A 26 -13.22 7.46 12.94
CA ILE A 26 -14.31 7.07 13.85
C ILE A 26 -13.82 6.92 15.29
N THR A 27 -12.63 6.34 15.48
CA THR A 27 -12.15 5.95 16.82
C THR A 27 -11.45 7.11 17.53
N SER A 28 -10.59 7.84 16.81
CA SER A 28 -9.75 8.90 17.38
C SER A 28 -9.39 9.93 16.31
N PRO A 29 -10.30 10.85 15.93
CA PRO A 29 -10.03 11.85 14.91
C PRO A 29 -8.88 12.80 15.28
N ASN A 30 -8.61 12.98 16.58
CA ASN A 30 -7.51 13.82 17.09
C ASN A 30 -6.14 13.11 17.11
N ASN A 31 -6.07 11.80 16.88
CA ASN A 31 -4.81 11.05 16.92
C ASN A 31 -4.71 10.11 15.72
N LEU A 32 -3.94 10.50 14.70
CA LEU A 32 -3.80 9.79 13.43
C LEU A 32 -2.91 8.54 13.54
N TRP A 33 -3.42 7.49 14.17
CA TRP A 33 -2.73 6.20 14.30
C TRP A 33 -2.63 5.44 12.97
N VAL A 34 -3.45 5.82 11.96
CA VAL A 34 -3.39 5.26 10.60
C VAL A 34 -2.04 5.42 9.91
N VAL A 35 -1.19 6.35 10.36
CA VAL A 35 0.19 6.52 9.87
C VAL A 35 1.01 5.24 10.04
N TRP A 36 0.80 4.47 11.11
CA TRP A 36 1.53 3.24 11.36
C TRP A 36 1.25 2.15 10.32
N PRO A 37 -0.03 1.76 10.05
CA PRO A 37 -0.38 0.92 8.91
C PRO A 37 0.10 1.47 7.57
N ALA A 38 0.01 2.79 7.35
CA ALA A 38 0.42 3.43 6.11
C ALA A 38 1.92 3.26 5.83
N LEU A 39 2.77 3.40 6.84
CA LEU A 39 4.21 3.16 6.71
C LEU A 39 4.52 1.70 6.37
N GLY A 40 3.88 0.75 7.05
CA GLY A 40 4.06 -0.69 6.77
C GLY A 40 3.66 -1.08 5.35
N MET A 41 2.51 -0.58 4.87
CA MET A 41 2.04 -0.83 3.51
C MET A 41 2.88 -0.10 2.45
N GLY A 42 3.40 1.08 2.77
CA GLY A 42 4.34 1.81 1.91
C GLY A 42 5.61 1.00 1.62
N ILE A 43 6.15 0.31 2.63
CA ILE A 43 7.32 -0.58 2.45
C ILE A 43 6.97 -1.80 1.58
N ALA A 44 5.77 -2.38 1.76
CA ALA A 44 5.30 -3.48 0.94
C ALA A 44 5.14 -3.07 -0.54
N LEU A 45 4.56 -1.89 -0.79
CA LEU A 45 4.46 -1.31 -2.13
C LEU A 45 5.83 -1.01 -2.76
N LEU A 46 6.80 -0.57 -1.95
CA LEU A 46 8.18 -0.36 -2.41
C LEU A 46 8.85 -1.67 -2.85
N LYS A 47 8.59 -2.78 -2.17
CA LYS A 47 9.06 -4.11 -2.61
C LYS A 47 8.43 -4.51 -3.94
N ASP A 48 7.12 -4.36 -4.09
CA ASP A 48 6.40 -4.66 -5.33
C ASP A 48 6.87 -3.77 -6.49
N LEU A 49 7.14 -2.49 -6.22
CA LEU A 49 7.70 -1.56 -7.20
C LEU A 49 9.12 -1.97 -7.60
N LEU A 50 9.98 -2.28 -6.63
CA LEU A 50 11.34 -2.72 -6.89
C LEU A 50 11.36 -3.97 -7.77
N ASP A 51 10.49 -4.93 -7.48
CA ASP A 51 10.35 -6.16 -8.27
C ASP A 51 9.87 -5.88 -9.70
N LEU A 52 8.96 -4.91 -9.88
CA LEU A 52 8.54 -4.42 -11.20
C LEU A 52 9.72 -3.79 -11.96
N THR A 53 10.54 -2.95 -11.30
CA THR A 53 11.72 -2.33 -11.93
C THR A 53 12.81 -3.34 -12.30
N SER A 54 13.00 -4.37 -11.48
CA SER A 54 13.90 -5.49 -11.75
C SER A 54 13.42 -6.30 -12.96
N SER A 55 12.13 -6.60 -13.00
CA SER A 55 11.49 -7.31 -14.12
C SER A 55 11.57 -6.55 -15.44
N LYS A 56 11.52 -5.21 -15.43
CA LYS A 56 11.68 -4.36 -16.63
C LYS A 56 13.12 -4.29 -17.12
N ARG A 57 14.11 -4.65 -16.29
CA ARG A 57 15.54 -4.55 -16.60
C ARG A 57 16.12 -5.84 -17.21
N CYS A 58 15.40 -6.96 -17.10
CA CYS A 58 15.81 -8.27 -17.62
C CYS A 58 15.09 -8.69 -18.93
N GLY A 59 14.32 -7.78 -19.55
CA GLY A 59 13.58 -8.04 -20.79
C GLY A 59 14.01 -7.13 -21.93
#